data_AF-A0A8H6YNX2-F1
#
_entry.id   AF-A0A8H6YNX2-F1
#
_cell.length_a   1.000
_cell.length_b   1.000
_cell.length_c   1.000
_cell.angle_alpha   90.00
_cell.angle_beta   90.00
_cell.angle_gamma   90.00
#
_symmetry.space_group_name_H-M   'P 1'
#
loop_
_entity.id
_entity.type
_entity.pdbx_description
1 polymer ?
#
loop_
_entity_poly.entity_id
_entity_poly.type
_entity_poly.pdbx_seq_one_letter_code
_entity_poly.pdbx_strand_id
1 'polypeptide(L)'
;MWDAHRNGTISKTNPAAAAHSWCLQLLFPSERVQSAYSYLKSFISAENSVKEKSHASKISQPGVPPMETPTIPTFQHPVYELPRKTVKIIHRLLRVEAAQGSEGKMTWKDLCKVFRSLNFTIDDSTPGSAVNFFPPSPKDRPITIHRPHPDPELSPLRIRQLGSRLRRVYGWSEDWFKISKGTE
;
A
#
# COMPACT_ATOMS: atom_id res chain seq x y z
N MET A 1 2.27 10.56 73.00
CA MET A 1 2.45 9.09 72.91
C MET A 1 1.39 8.61 71.90
N TRP A 2 1.61 8.82 70.60
CA TRP A 2 2.29 7.93 69.63
C TRP A 2 1.55 6.60 69.39
N ASP A 3 1.20 6.40 68.10
CA ASP A 3 0.98 5.15 67.36
C ASP A 3 -0.28 4.30 67.66
N ALA A 4 -0.83 3.51 66.73
CA ALA A 4 -0.77 3.38 65.27
C ALA A 4 -1.77 2.26 64.86
N HIS A 5 -1.96 2.10 63.54
CA HIS A 5 -2.41 0.90 62.83
C HIS A 5 -3.88 0.44 62.92
N ARG A 6 -4.57 0.49 61.77
CA ARG A 6 -5.60 -0.47 61.37
C ARG A 6 -5.35 -0.92 59.92
N ASN A 7 -4.81 -2.13 59.77
CA ASN A 7 -4.84 -2.90 58.53
C ASN A 7 -5.72 -4.14 58.79
N GLY A 8 -6.78 -4.32 57.99
CA GLY A 8 -7.70 -5.45 58.06
C GLY A 8 -8.07 -5.92 56.66
N THR A 9 -7.39 -6.98 56.23
CA THR A 9 -7.46 -7.68 54.95
C THR A 9 -8.80 -8.41 54.78
N ILE A 10 -9.44 -8.27 53.61
CA ILE A 10 -10.61 -9.07 53.22
C ILE A 10 -10.15 -10.19 52.29
N SER A 11 -10.19 -11.43 52.79
CA SER A 11 -9.95 -12.65 52.03
C SER A 11 -11.21 -13.05 51.26
N LYS A 12 -11.09 -13.26 49.95
CA LYS A 12 -12.12 -13.85 49.09
C LYS A 12 -12.04 -15.37 49.12
N THR A 13 -13.21 -16.01 49.13
CA THR A 13 -13.44 -17.45 49.08
C THR A 13 -13.21 -18.03 47.68
N ASN A 14 -12.73 -19.29 47.67
CA ASN A 14 -12.64 -20.26 46.55
C ASN A 14 -13.98 -21.07 46.52
N PRO A 15 -14.41 -21.81 45.46
CA PRO A 15 -13.68 -22.99 44.97
C PRO A 15 -13.78 -23.31 43.45
N ALA A 16 -12.97 -24.32 43.12
CA ALA A 16 -12.63 -25.01 41.88
C ALA A 16 -13.74 -25.63 40.99
N ALA A 17 -13.24 -26.18 39.87
CA ALA A 17 -13.77 -27.19 38.94
C ALA A 17 -14.24 -26.62 37.59
N ALA A 18 -13.90 -27.15 36.41
CA ALA A 18 -13.15 -28.34 36.04
C ALA A 18 -12.64 -28.20 34.59
N ALA A 19 -11.76 -29.12 34.23
CA ALA A 19 -11.14 -29.38 32.93
C ALA A 19 -12.08 -29.31 31.72
N HIS A 20 -11.51 -29.06 30.54
CA HIS A 20 -11.38 -30.12 29.53
C HIS A 20 -10.19 -29.83 28.60
N SER A 21 -9.23 -30.75 28.69
CA SER A 21 -8.14 -30.98 27.76
C SER A 21 -8.70 -31.62 26.49
N TRP A 22 -8.36 -31.06 25.33
CA TRP A 22 -8.32 -31.81 24.07
C TRP A 22 -6.95 -31.57 23.45
N CYS A 23 -6.05 -32.52 23.69
CA CYS A 23 -4.88 -32.76 22.86
C CYS A 23 -5.33 -33.69 21.73
N LEU A 24 -5.01 -33.37 20.47
CA LEU A 24 -4.61 -34.39 19.49
C LEU A 24 -3.69 -33.76 18.45
N GLN A 25 -2.43 -34.19 18.54
CA GLN A 25 -1.36 -34.05 17.57
C GLN A 25 -1.78 -34.64 16.21
N LEU A 26 -1.68 -33.86 15.13
CA LEU A 26 -1.48 -34.41 13.79
C LEU A 26 -0.11 -33.97 13.29
N LEU A 27 0.75 -34.97 13.13
CA LEU A 27 1.96 -34.95 12.34
C LEU A 27 1.64 -34.39 10.94
N PHE A 28 2.18 -33.22 10.62
CA PHE A 28 2.48 -32.87 9.25
C PHE A 28 3.99 -32.58 9.18
N PRO A 29 4.73 -33.23 8.26
CA PRO A 29 6.13 -32.90 8.05
C PRO A 29 6.25 -31.41 7.70
N SER A 30 7.29 -30.76 8.24
CA SER A 30 7.68 -29.41 7.83
C SER A 30 8.10 -29.45 6.35
N GLU A 31 7.15 -29.26 5.45
CA GLU A 31 7.46 -28.81 4.10
C GLU A 31 7.89 -27.34 4.22
N ARG A 32 9.20 -27.12 4.17
CA ARG A 32 9.74 -25.81 3.83
C ARG A 32 9.18 -25.44 2.47
N VAL A 33 8.14 -24.62 2.44
CA VAL A 33 7.73 -23.92 1.23
C VAL A 33 8.88 -23.00 0.84
N GLN A 34 9.66 -23.43 -0.14
CA GLN A 34 10.66 -22.59 -0.78
C GLN A 34 9.89 -21.43 -1.41
N SER A 35 10.11 -20.22 -0.90
CA SER A 35 9.54 -19.01 -1.48
C SER A 35 10.01 -18.89 -2.93
N ALA A 36 9.15 -18.33 -3.78
CA ALA A 36 9.31 -18.17 -5.24
C ALA A 36 10.56 -17.37 -5.70
N TYR A 37 11.47 -17.04 -4.78
CA TYR A 37 12.72 -16.33 -5.03
C TYR A 37 13.83 -17.22 -5.62
N SER A 38 13.68 -18.54 -5.71
CA SER A 38 14.73 -19.43 -6.23
C SER A 38 14.85 -19.40 -7.77
N TYR A 39 13.79 -19.10 -8.51
CA TYR A 39 13.80 -19.14 -9.99
C TYR A 39 14.45 -17.93 -10.67
N LEU A 40 14.61 -16.81 -9.96
CA LEU A 40 15.17 -15.58 -10.54
C LEU A 40 16.70 -15.49 -10.45
N LYS A 41 17.36 -16.44 -9.77
CA LYS A 41 18.81 -16.38 -9.53
C LYS A 41 19.66 -17.06 -10.62
N SER A 42 19.06 -17.80 -11.55
CA SER A 42 19.77 -18.47 -12.65
C SER A 42 19.98 -17.61 -13.89
N PHE A 43 19.23 -16.51 -14.05
CA PHE A 43 19.32 -15.65 -15.24
C PHE A 43 20.30 -14.47 -15.11
N ILE A 44 20.73 -14.14 -13.90
CA ILE A 44 21.53 -12.92 -13.64
C ILE A 44 23.05 -13.20 -13.60
N SER A 45 23.46 -14.47 -13.61
CA SER A 45 24.89 -14.85 -13.48
C SER A 45 25.56 -15.30 -14.78
N ALA A 46 24.96 -15.09 -15.94
CA ALA A 46 25.57 -15.47 -17.22
C ALA A 46 25.51 -14.34 -18.25
N GLU A 47 26.32 -13.31 -18.07
CA GLU A 47 27.10 -12.71 -19.17
C GLU A 47 28.08 -11.67 -18.64
N ASN A 48 29.36 -12.06 -18.65
CA ASN A 48 30.47 -11.16 -18.50
C ASN A 48 31.36 -11.37 -19.73
N SER A 49 31.66 -10.26 -20.42
CA SER A 49 32.69 -10.10 -21.47
C SER A 49 32.59 -10.95 -22.74
N VAL A 50 32.46 -10.28 -23.91
CA VAL A 50 33.50 -10.26 -24.96
C VAL A 50 33.44 -8.92 -25.70
N LYS A 51 34.62 -8.31 -25.88
CA LYS A 51 34.90 -7.16 -26.73
C LYS A 51 35.31 -7.68 -28.11
N GLU A 52 34.71 -7.20 -29.19
CA GLU A 52 35.32 -7.30 -30.52
C GLU A 52 34.79 -6.24 -31.50
N LYS A 53 35.69 -5.83 -32.41
CA LYS A 53 35.60 -4.69 -33.33
C LYS A 53 35.49 -5.21 -34.78
N SER A 54 35.00 -4.34 -35.67
CA SER A 54 34.83 -4.50 -37.14
C SER A 54 33.52 -5.20 -37.53
N HIS A 55 32.80 -4.85 -38.59
CA HIS A 55 33.13 -4.14 -39.83
C HIS A 55 31.87 -3.42 -40.36
N ALA A 56 32.07 -2.38 -41.18
CA ALA A 56 31.00 -1.63 -41.83
C ALA A 56 30.27 -2.44 -42.91
N SER A 57 28.94 -2.31 -42.98
CA SER A 57 28.15 -2.64 -44.16
C SER A 57 27.09 -1.56 -44.38
N LYS A 58 27.25 -0.81 -45.48
CA LYS A 58 26.25 0.10 -46.04
C LYS A 58 25.00 -0.72 -46.37
N ILE A 59 23.88 -0.43 -45.69
CA ILE A 59 22.54 -0.79 -46.16
C ILE A 59 21.88 0.50 -46.66
N SER A 60 21.56 0.53 -47.95
CA SER A 60 20.71 1.55 -48.56
C SER A 60 19.33 1.52 -47.91
N GLN A 61 18.81 2.68 -47.51
CA GLN A 61 17.42 2.83 -47.09
C GLN A 61 16.48 2.80 -48.30
N PRO A 62 15.47 1.92 -48.37
CA PRO A 62 14.25 2.19 -49.10
C PRO A 62 13.29 2.97 -48.19
N GLY A 63 12.58 3.94 -48.77
CA GLY A 63 11.77 4.94 -48.06
C GLY A 63 10.83 4.36 -46.99
N VAL A 64 10.92 4.93 -45.79
CA VAL A 64 10.02 4.66 -44.67
C VAL A 64 8.66 5.30 -45.00
N PRO A 65 7.55 4.56 -45.12
CA PRO A 65 6.22 5.16 -45.14
C PRO A 65 5.99 5.90 -43.81
N PRO A 66 5.21 7.01 -43.79
CA PRO A 66 4.98 7.77 -42.57
C PRO A 66 4.53 6.86 -41.42
N MET A 67 5.34 6.84 -40.37
CA MET A 67 5.14 6.03 -39.18
C MET A 67 3.80 6.44 -38.55
N GLU A 68 2.77 5.61 -38.72
CA GLU A 68 1.52 5.75 -37.97
C GLU A 68 1.87 5.66 -36.48
N THR A 69 1.70 6.77 -35.76
CA THR A 69 1.87 6.80 -34.32
C THR A 69 0.89 5.80 -33.70
N PRO A 70 1.34 4.87 -32.84
CA PRO A 70 0.44 3.96 -32.16
C PRO A 70 -0.59 4.79 -31.40
N THR A 71 -1.83 4.70 -31.84
CA THR A 71 -2.97 5.35 -31.18
C THR A 71 -3.13 4.63 -29.85
N ILE A 72 -2.52 5.17 -28.79
CA ILE A 72 -2.64 4.61 -27.44
C ILE A 72 -4.15 4.56 -27.15
N PRO A 73 -4.72 3.39 -26.83
CA PRO A 73 -6.14 3.30 -26.48
C PRO A 73 -6.38 4.27 -25.33
N THR A 74 -7.18 5.29 -25.58
CA THR A 74 -7.61 6.25 -24.57
C THR A 74 -8.51 5.51 -23.60
N PHE A 75 -7.92 4.93 -22.56
CA PHE A 75 -8.67 4.41 -21.43
C PHE A 75 -9.53 5.55 -20.89
N GLN A 76 -10.85 5.48 -21.10
CA GLN A 76 -11.81 6.39 -20.50
C GLN A 76 -11.81 6.14 -19.00
N HIS A 77 -10.94 6.83 -18.30
CA HIS A 77 -10.90 6.81 -16.85
C HIS A 77 -11.83 7.89 -16.29
N PRO A 78 -12.51 7.63 -15.15
CA PRO A 78 -13.27 8.66 -14.47
C PRO A 78 -12.32 9.78 -14.03
N VAL A 79 -12.67 11.01 -14.36
CA VAL A 79 -11.96 12.21 -13.87
C VAL A 79 -12.67 12.68 -12.61
N TYR A 80 -11.97 12.66 -11.48
CA TYR A 80 -12.45 13.12 -10.19
C TYR A 80 -12.10 14.59 -9.98
N GLU A 81 -13.11 15.41 -9.74
CA GLU A 81 -12.94 16.81 -9.35
C GLU A 81 -12.88 16.92 -7.82
N LEU A 82 -11.74 17.38 -7.29
CA LEU A 82 -11.47 17.39 -5.86
C LEU A 82 -10.88 18.74 -5.41
N PRO A 83 -11.00 19.10 -4.12
CA PRO A 83 -10.35 20.29 -3.59
C PRO A 83 -8.84 20.28 -3.83
N ARG A 84 -8.26 21.46 -4.10
CA ARG A 84 -6.81 21.63 -4.39
C ARG A 84 -5.90 20.95 -3.37
N LYS A 85 -6.24 21.00 -2.09
CA LYS A 85 -5.46 20.35 -1.01
C LYS A 85 -5.45 18.83 -1.16
N THR A 86 -6.61 18.23 -1.47
CA THR A 86 -6.77 16.78 -1.67
C THR A 86 -5.98 16.31 -2.89
N VAL A 87 -6.07 17.03 -4.02
CA VAL A 87 -5.32 16.70 -5.25
C VAL A 87 -3.81 16.68 -4.98
N LYS A 88 -3.28 17.68 -4.26
CA LYS A 88 -1.84 17.70 -3.89
C LYS A 88 -1.43 16.49 -3.07
N ILE A 89 -2.28 16.01 -2.15
CA ILE A 89 -2.02 14.83 -1.34
C ILE A 89 -2.02 13.57 -2.22
N ILE A 90 -3.00 13.45 -3.13
CA ILE A 90 -3.09 12.32 -4.05
C ILE A 90 -1.89 12.26 -4.99
N HIS A 91 -1.48 13.39 -5.57
CA HIS A 91 -0.30 13.43 -6.44
C HIS A 91 0.95 13.00 -5.68
N ARG A 92 1.11 13.44 -4.42
CA ARG A 92 2.21 12.96 -3.57
C ARG A 92 2.11 11.46 -3.30
N LEU A 93 0.91 10.96 -3.04
CA LEU A 93 0.67 9.53 -2.78
C LEU A 93 1.00 8.67 -4.00
N LEU A 94 0.67 9.14 -5.20
CA LEU A 94 0.83 8.38 -6.44
C LEU A 94 2.22 8.54 -7.09
N ARG A 95 3.06 9.46 -6.62
CA ARG A 95 4.41 9.69 -7.16
C ARG A 95 5.37 8.57 -6.74
N VAL A 96 5.35 7.45 -7.46
CA VAL A 96 6.14 6.25 -7.14
C VAL A 96 7.64 6.46 -7.40
N GLU A 97 8.00 7.23 -8.43
CA GLU A 97 9.39 7.41 -8.89
C GLU A 97 10.15 8.55 -8.19
N ALA A 98 9.63 9.10 -7.09
CA ALA A 98 10.31 10.20 -6.42
C ALA A 98 11.60 9.73 -5.73
N ALA A 99 12.63 10.58 -5.68
CA ALA A 99 13.85 10.31 -4.91
C ALA A 99 13.54 10.19 -3.41
N GLN A 100 14.23 9.27 -2.71
CA GLN A 100 14.08 9.00 -1.27
C GLN A 100 14.06 10.32 -0.47
N GLY A 101 12.98 10.60 0.26
CA GLY A 101 12.85 11.78 1.12
C GLY A 101 12.17 12.99 0.48
N SER A 102 11.79 12.93 -0.80
CA SER A 102 11.01 14.00 -1.45
C SER A 102 9.50 13.91 -1.20
N GLU A 103 9.01 12.78 -0.68
CA GLU A 103 7.64 12.66 -0.20
C GLU A 103 7.49 13.45 1.10
N GLY A 104 7.02 14.70 0.99
CA GLY A 104 6.73 15.50 2.17
C GLY A 104 5.79 14.78 3.16
N LYS A 105 5.81 15.22 4.42
CA LYS A 105 5.02 14.61 5.51
C LYS A 105 3.54 14.48 5.17
N MET A 106 2.96 13.31 5.41
CA MET A 106 1.53 13.02 5.25
C MET A 106 1.00 12.39 6.53
N THR A 107 -0.08 12.96 7.08
CA THR A 107 -0.71 12.39 8.28
C THR A 107 -1.72 11.32 7.91
N TRP A 108 -1.98 10.37 8.82
CA TRP A 108 -3.07 9.41 8.68
C TRP A 108 -4.43 10.08 8.42
N LYS A 109 -4.68 11.21 9.11
CA LYS A 109 -5.91 11.99 8.95
C LYS A 109 -6.06 12.51 7.53
N ASP A 110 -4.98 12.95 6.89
CA ASP A 110 -5.01 13.43 5.51
C ASP A 110 -5.29 12.31 4.52
N LEU A 111 -4.74 11.12 4.75
CA LEU A 111 -5.09 9.93 3.99
C LEU A 111 -6.60 9.62 4.08
N CYS A 112 -7.17 9.61 5.29
CA CYS A 112 -8.60 9.40 5.47
C CYS A 112 -9.45 10.48 4.79
N LYS A 113 -9.03 11.75 4.80
CA LYS A 113 -9.73 12.82 4.07
C LYS A 113 -9.76 12.55 2.57
N VAL A 114 -8.64 12.10 1.98
CA VAL A 114 -8.56 11.75 0.55
C VAL A 114 -9.60 10.70 0.19
N PHE A 115 -9.64 9.59 0.94
CA PHE A 115 -10.59 8.51 0.69
C PHE A 115 -12.04 8.98 0.84
N ARG A 116 -12.36 9.79 1.86
CA ARG A 116 -13.70 10.37 2.02
C ARG A 116 -14.09 11.29 0.87
N SER A 117 -13.17 12.11 0.36
CA SER A 117 -13.42 12.96 -0.81
C SER A 117 -13.69 12.16 -2.08
N LEU A 118 -13.28 10.90 -2.12
CA LEU A 118 -13.56 9.94 -3.20
C LEU A 118 -14.75 9.02 -2.90
N ASN A 119 -15.57 9.39 -1.91
CA ASN A 119 -16.75 8.64 -1.48
C ASN A 119 -16.46 7.22 -0.98
N PHE A 120 -15.24 6.94 -0.50
CA PHE A 120 -14.99 5.69 0.21
C PHE A 120 -15.63 5.71 1.59
N THR A 121 -16.22 4.57 1.98
CA THR A 121 -16.62 4.32 3.36
C THR A 121 -15.41 3.82 4.15
N ILE A 122 -15.16 4.43 5.30
CA ILE A 122 -14.04 4.07 6.18
C ILE A 122 -14.62 3.38 7.40
N ASP A 123 -14.20 2.14 7.64
CA ASP A 123 -14.57 1.35 8.81
C ASP A 123 -13.35 1.18 9.73
N ASP A 124 -13.43 1.82 10.90
CA ASP A 124 -12.43 1.75 11.97
C ASP A 124 -12.89 0.92 13.17
N SER A 125 -14.01 0.21 13.04
CA SER A 125 -14.52 -0.70 14.10
C SER A 125 -13.68 -1.97 14.26
N THR A 126 -12.82 -2.26 13.28
CA THR A 126 -11.95 -3.43 13.32
C THR A 126 -10.97 -3.35 14.49
N PRO A 127 -10.86 -4.40 15.34
CA PRO A 127 -9.92 -4.40 16.46
C PRO A 127 -8.48 -4.14 16.02
N GLY A 128 -7.77 -3.33 16.81
CA GLY A 128 -6.36 -2.99 16.61
C GLY A 128 -6.14 -1.76 15.72
N SER A 129 -4.98 -1.72 15.03
CA SER A 129 -4.60 -0.59 14.19
C SER A 129 -5.08 -0.70 12.74
N ALA A 130 -5.76 -1.79 12.36
CA ALA A 130 -6.26 -1.98 11.00
C ALA A 130 -7.52 -1.14 10.74
N VAL A 131 -7.61 -0.52 9.56
CA VAL A 131 -8.78 0.23 9.09
C VAL A 131 -9.11 -0.21 7.68
N ASN A 132 -10.39 -0.51 7.42
CA ASN A 132 -10.88 -0.92 6.12
C ASN A 132 -11.43 0.28 5.35
N PHE A 133 -11.07 0.36 4.07
CA PHE A 133 -11.54 1.37 3.13
C PHE A 133 -12.34 0.66 2.04
N PHE A 134 -13.63 0.95 2.00
CA PHE A 134 -14.57 0.38 1.04
C PHE A 134 -14.77 1.36 -0.12
N PRO A 135 -14.50 0.95 -1.37
CA PRO A 135 -14.73 1.80 -2.53
C PRO A 135 -16.22 2.05 -2.76
N PRO A 136 -16.60 3.17 -3.40
CA PRO A 136 -18.00 3.47 -3.71
C PRO A 136 -18.61 2.51 -4.74
N SER A 137 -17.79 1.94 -5.60
CA SER A 137 -18.21 0.94 -6.59
C SER A 137 -18.13 -0.46 -5.98
N PRO A 138 -19.22 -1.26 -6.04
CA PRO A 138 -19.22 -2.63 -5.50
C PRO A 138 -18.35 -3.59 -6.32
N LYS A 139 -17.90 -3.19 -7.52
CA LYS A 139 -16.98 -3.97 -8.36
C LYS A 139 -15.54 -3.91 -7.86
N ASP A 140 -15.21 -2.85 -7.12
CA ASP A 140 -13.85 -2.61 -6.65
C ASP A 140 -13.62 -3.29 -5.30
N ARG A 141 -12.38 -3.76 -5.08
CA ARG A 141 -12.03 -4.49 -3.86
C ARG A 141 -11.74 -3.53 -2.70
N PRO A 142 -12.21 -3.80 -1.48
CA PRO A 142 -11.80 -3.06 -0.28
C PRO A 142 -10.30 -3.20 -0.02
N ILE A 143 -9.70 -2.19 0.64
CA ILE A 143 -8.32 -2.25 1.12
C ILE A 143 -8.24 -2.02 2.62
N THR A 144 -7.43 -2.83 3.29
CA THR A 144 -7.08 -2.62 4.70
C THR A 144 -5.72 -1.92 4.78
N ILE A 145 -5.65 -0.86 5.58
CA ILE A 145 -4.42 -0.11 5.85
C ILE A 145 -4.26 0.01 7.36
N HIS A 146 -3.06 -0.26 7.86
CA HIS A 146 -2.74 -0.10 9.28
C HIS A 146 -2.44 1.37 9.60
N ARG A 147 -3.12 1.88 10.62
CA ARG A 147 -2.81 3.15 11.28
C ARG A 147 -1.37 3.12 11.79
N PRO A 148 -0.59 4.18 11.51
CA PRO A 148 0.71 4.32 12.15
C PRO A 148 0.51 4.57 13.65
N HIS A 149 1.35 3.95 14.47
CA HIS A 149 1.39 4.07 15.93
C HIS A 149 2.84 3.90 16.40
N PRO A 150 3.36 4.70 17.35
CA PRO A 150 2.66 5.75 18.11
C PRO A 150 2.41 7.04 17.33
N ASP A 151 3.26 7.36 16.36
CA ASP A 151 3.15 8.59 15.60
C ASP A 151 2.07 8.49 14.51
N PRO A 152 1.21 9.51 14.34
CA PRO A 152 0.14 9.50 13.33
C PRO A 152 0.64 9.83 11.92
N GLU A 153 1.94 10.07 11.73
CA GLU A 153 2.55 10.37 10.43
C GLU A 153 2.88 9.09 9.65
N LEU A 154 2.64 9.12 8.33
CA LEU A 154 3.04 8.06 7.43
C LEU A 154 4.49 8.28 6.99
N SER A 155 5.36 7.30 7.24
CA SER A 155 6.74 7.32 6.72
C SER A 155 6.76 7.40 5.18
N PRO A 156 7.78 8.04 4.56
CA PRO A 156 7.91 8.12 3.10
C PRO A 156 7.82 6.76 2.40
N LEU A 157 8.44 5.72 2.97
CA LEU A 157 8.39 4.36 2.45
C LEU A 157 6.95 3.81 2.43
N ARG A 158 6.18 4.03 3.51
CA ARG A 158 4.77 3.61 3.60
C ARG A 158 3.91 4.35 2.57
N ILE A 159 4.16 5.64 2.35
CA ILE A 159 3.45 6.44 1.33
C ILE A 159 3.67 5.84 -0.06
N ARG A 160 4.92 5.54 -0.44
CA ARG A 160 5.25 4.91 -1.73
C ARG A 160 4.57 3.56 -1.90
N GLN A 161 4.71 2.68 -0.89
CA GLN A 161 4.09 1.36 -0.91
C GLN A 161 2.58 1.44 -1.08
N LEU A 162 1.94 2.41 -0.42
CA LEU A 162 0.51 2.65 -0.55
C LEU A 162 0.15 3.17 -1.95
N GLY A 163 0.90 4.14 -2.48
CA GLY A 163 0.75 4.61 -3.86
C GLY A 163 0.83 3.48 -4.89
N SER A 164 1.88 2.68 -4.84
CA SER A 164 2.04 1.50 -5.71
C SER A 164 0.90 0.49 -5.54
N ARG A 165 0.40 0.30 -4.32
CA ARG A 165 -0.75 -0.58 -4.06
C ARG A 165 -2.02 -0.02 -4.69
N LEU A 166 -2.28 1.28 -4.60
CA LEU A 166 -3.47 1.91 -5.18
C LEU A 166 -3.45 1.85 -6.70
N ARG A 167 -2.28 2.10 -7.32
CA ARG A 167 -2.06 1.89 -8.76
C ARG A 167 -2.40 0.45 -9.17
N ARG A 168 -1.96 -0.55 -8.40
CA ARG A 168 -2.19 -1.96 -8.70
C ARG A 168 -3.65 -2.40 -8.49
N VAL A 169 -4.30 -1.94 -7.42
CA VAL A 169 -5.65 -2.39 -7.04
C VAL A 169 -6.73 -1.66 -7.84
N TYR A 170 -6.58 -0.35 -8.06
CA TYR A 170 -7.62 0.49 -8.66
C TYR A 170 -7.21 1.12 -10.00
N GLY A 171 -5.97 0.90 -10.47
CA GLY A 171 -5.49 1.50 -11.71
C GLY A 171 -5.28 3.02 -11.64
N TRP A 172 -5.26 3.62 -10.44
CA TRP A 172 -5.21 5.08 -10.28
C TRP A 172 -3.99 5.69 -10.98
N SER A 173 -4.21 6.73 -11.79
CA SER A 173 -3.17 7.62 -12.31
C SER A 173 -3.35 9.02 -11.73
N GLU A 174 -2.30 9.83 -11.74
CA GLU A 174 -2.37 11.24 -11.33
C GLU A 174 -3.36 12.02 -12.21
N ASP A 175 -3.46 11.67 -13.50
CA ASP A 175 -4.34 12.33 -14.47
C ASP A 175 -5.84 12.13 -14.20
N TRP A 176 -6.19 11.19 -13.31
CA TRP A 176 -7.56 10.94 -12.90
C TRP A 176 -8.07 12.04 -11.96
N PHE A 177 -7.20 12.85 -11.36
CA PHE A 177 -7.58 13.79 -10.32
C PHE A 177 -7.33 15.23 -10.77
N LYS A 178 -8.41 16.01 -10.84
CA LYS A 178 -8.37 17.43 -11.22
C LYS A 178 -8.85 18.29 -10.06
N ILE A 179 -8.33 19.52 -10.02
CA ILE A 179 -8.76 20.51 -9.05
C ILE A 179 -10.18 20.95 -9.42
N SER A 180 -11.11 20.87 -8.48
CA SER A 180 -12.47 21.34 -8.65
C SER A 180 -12.49 22.84 -8.91
N LYS A 181 -13.29 23.27 -9.89
CA LYS A 181 -13.50 24.69 -10.20
C LYS A 181 -14.59 25.24 -9.27
N GLY A 182 -14.24 25.55 -8.03
CA GLY A 182 -15.10 26.40 -7.19
C GLY A 182 -15.47 25.82 -5.84
N THR A 183 -14.93 26.46 -4.80
CA THR A 183 -15.66 27.12 -3.70
C THR A 183 -14.56 27.84 -2.92
N GLU A 184 -14.36 29.13 -3.22
CA GLU A 184 -13.62 30.02 -2.32
C GLU A 184 -14.44 30.29 -1.06
#